data_AF-A0AB32TKF4-F1
#
_entry.id   AF-A0AB32TKF4-F1
#
_cell.length_a   1.000
_cell.length_b   1.000
_cell.length_c   1.000
_cell.angle_alpha   90.00
_cell.angle_beta   90.00
_cell.angle_gamma   90.00
#
_symmetry.space_group_name_H-M   'P 1'
#
loop_
_entity.id
_entity.type
_entity.pdbx_description
1 polymer ?
#
loop_
_entity_poly.entity_id
_entity_poly.type
_entity_poly.pdbx_seq_one_letter_code
_entity_poly.pdbx_strand_id
1 'polypeptide(L)'
;MVYQNFIKPFLARNTTDAGCVNSTNSTGQWLLLNFQSFSSIASLGDFIALKPDFNGLVVLGKLTPEQKAELMFQLEANFSLNADAVSQIFQSFLQPLINMTLNLTSTSSGLLDKNLTDFVQYLRPMGRFIRSCVNIAQTTNISSFRNDTIQLLVNWTVNYINNQISVNTFNFNNISEWFQTIVIPLVNKHLQTNQTLPDNTTDIFNSVFAVEAQTADPVDICTVTINNSSCQVSQNAESLAKTLKCVAQTNLSLTEENLQLLTTELSKTLQTKVQQSLGVTNSSQSNLTTLFGELPAESFTIRSLDDVNFVKFWFQIKMKPLLPKIPKEFLSCLNTRSFSCQTYTALIVELSNNFGLMDSATQRSVFNDFIVPFLTRRQNTSVDCTLAYNNSVNFILQNFGSFSQFAQLQFFTNLSLNFSAVEAVPVLSLTQLGELVFSPPARPEDRVNILTKVFDFLLQASNRDKLNSFLPALQTQARKANFSCENYKTIFDRVDQALLSVSPNQTEALLTIRDSLMTIPPDECIQRSSQCTVTPVNETVLCANVNSSAVGQVLNGVAQNTTSSLNLCNFTVLEFACLPTFGKSTFSSA
;
A
#
# COMPACT_ATOMS: atom_id res chain seq x y z
N MET A 1 19.70 27.93 18.26
CA MET A 1 20.73 27.54 19.24
C MET A 1 21.70 26.48 18.70
N VAL A 2 21.22 25.32 18.25
CA VAL A 2 22.07 24.19 17.78
C VAL A 2 23.04 24.58 16.66
N TYR A 3 22.57 25.25 15.60
CA TYR A 3 23.44 25.63 14.49
C TYR A 3 24.58 26.56 14.91
N GLN A 4 24.25 27.69 15.55
CA GLN A 4 25.21 28.73 15.93
C GLN A 4 26.21 28.26 17.01
N ASN A 5 25.77 27.43 17.96
CA ASN A 5 26.59 27.05 19.12
C ASN A 5 27.24 25.67 19.00
N PHE A 6 26.83 24.84 18.04
CA PHE A 6 27.38 23.49 17.87
C PHE A 6 27.82 23.24 16.43
N ILE A 7 26.90 23.17 15.45
CA ILE A 7 27.21 22.73 14.08
C ILE A 7 28.28 23.62 13.45
N LYS A 8 28.06 24.95 13.43
CA LYS A 8 29.01 25.90 12.82
C LYS A 8 30.37 25.89 13.53
N PRO A 9 30.46 26.02 14.87
CA PRO A 9 31.74 25.91 15.57
C PRO A 9 32.45 24.56 15.40
N PHE A 10 31.69 23.46 15.32
CA PHE A 10 32.24 22.11 15.15
C PHE A 10 32.85 21.93 13.76
N LEU A 11 32.11 22.28 12.70
CA LEU A 11 32.61 22.19 11.32
C LEU A 11 33.74 23.18 11.05
N ALA A 12 33.77 24.33 11.73
CA ALA A 12 34.84 25.31 11.61
C ALA A 12 36.16 24.85 12.25
N ARG A 13 36.16 23.78 13.06
CA ARG A 13 37.39 23.18 13.58
C ARG A 13 38.08 22.46 12.44
N ASN A 14 39.10 23.10 11.87
CA ASN A 14 39.97 22.58 10.81
C ASN A 14 40.88 21.44 11.32
N THR A 15 40.28 20.39 11.88
CA THR A 15 40.93 19.14 12.22
C THR A 15 40.62 18.14 11.11
N THR A 16 41.65 17.52 10.56
CA THR A 16 41.68 16.80 9.26
C THR A 16 40.65 15.68 9.05
N ASP A 17 39.84 15.32 10.06
CA ASP A 17 38.87 14.22 9.98
C ASP A 17 37.53 14.45 10.71
N ALA A 18 37.36 15.53 11.49
CA ALA A 18 36.25 15.59 12.47
C ALA A 18 34.93 16.13 11.92
N GLY A 19 34.97 16.98 10.89
CA GLY A 19 33.80 17.38 10.11
C GLY A 19 34.07 16.96 8.67
N CYS A 20 33.10 16.44 7.94
CA CYS A 20 33.28 15.94 6.56
C CYS A 20 33.61 17.07 5.54
N VAL A 21 34.18 18.19 6.00
CA VAL A 21 34.68 19.36 5.28
C VAL A 21 35.63 18.97 4.15
N ASN A 22 36.59 18.06 4.41
CA ASN A 22 37.56 17.60 3.41
C ASN A 22 37.11 16.35 2.63
N SER A 23 35.88 15.88 2.79
CA SER A 23 35.41 14.71 2.05
C SER A 23 35.30 15.00 0.55
N THR A 24 35.72 14.05 -0.30
CA THR A 24 35.59 14.07 -1.78
C THR A 24 34.14 14.01 -2.28
N ASN A 25 33.18 14.29 -1.40
CA ASN A 25 31.76 14.21 -1.66
C ASN A 25 31.31 15.43 -2.48
N SER A 26 30.33 15.21 -3.36
CA SER A 26 29.67 16.30 -4.09
C SER A 26 29.11 17.36 -3.13
N THR A 27 28.97 18.62 -3.59
CA THR A 27 28.38 19.70 -2.79
C THR A 27 27.03 19.31 -2.18
N GLY A 28 26.20 18.57 -2.94
CA GLY A 28 24.90 18.08 -2.47
C GLY A 28 25.01 17.06 -1.34
N GLN A 29 25.96 16.13 -1.44
CA GLN A 29 26.20 15.12 -0.41
C GLN A 29 26.83 15.74 0.84
N TRP A 30 27.75 16.70 0.68
CA TRP A 30 28.32 17.44 1.80
C TRP A 30 27.26 18.19 2.60
N LEU A 31 26.35 18.91 1.92
CA LEU A 31 25.28 19.66 2.58
C LEU A 31 24.35 18.71 3.36
N LEU A 32 24.01 17.57 2.76
CA LEU A 32 23.21 16.54 3.41
C LEU A 32 23.90 15.96 4.65
N LEU A 33 25.17 15.56 4.55
CA LEU A 33 25.88 14.90 5.66
C LEU A 33 26.11 15.83 6.85
N ASN A 34 26.38 17.13 6.60
CA ASN A 34 26.80 18.04 7.67
C ASN A 34 25.67 18.91 8.22
N PHE A 35 24.64 19.22 7.43
CA PHE A 35 23.60 20.17 7.83
C PHE A 35 22.20 19.56 7.90
N GLN A 36 21.86 18.63 7.01
CA GLN A 36 20.48 18.15 6.85
C GLN A 36 19.49 19.33 6.86
N SER A 37 18.52 19.33 7.79
CA SER A 37 17.50 20.38 7.91
C SER A 37 18.04 21.71 8.46
N PHE A 38 19.16 21.69 9.19
CA PHE A 38 19.82 22.90 9.69
C PHE A 38 20.46 23.73 8.57
N SER A 39 20.51 23.20 7.34
CA SER A 39 20.94 23.98 6.17
C SER A 39 20.06 25.22 5.99
N SER A 40 18.76 25.14 6.30
CA SER A 40 17.80 26.25 6.14
C SER A 40 18.08 27.50 6.99
N ILE A 41 18.89 27.37 8.05
CA ILE A 41 19.19 28.46 8.99
C ILE A 41 20.65 28.94 8.91
N ALA A 42 21.46 28.32 8.04
CA ALA A 42 22.81 28.76 7.74
C ALA A 42 22.80 29.80 6.60
N SER A 43 23.74 30.74 6.59
CA SER A 43 23.93 31.58 5.41
C SER A 43 24.69 30.81 4.33
N LEU A 44 24.57 31.21 3.07
CA LEU A 44 25.41 30.70 2.00
C LEU A 44 26.89 31.02 2.28
N GLY A 45 27.16 32.20 2.87
CA GLY A 45 28.48 32.60 3.34
C GLY A 45 29.10 31.58 4.30
N ASP A 46 28.31 31.01 5.22
CA ASP A 46 28.77 29.97 6.13
C ASP A 46 29.11 28.68 5.38
N PHE A 47 28.34 28.30 4.35
CA PHE A 47 28.67 27.13 3.54
C PHE A 47 30.00 27.28 2.81
N ILE A 48 30.25 28.46 2.23
CA ILE A 48 31.50 28.75 1.50
C ILE A 48 32.69 28.80 2.47
N ALA A 49 32.51 29.40 3.65
CA ALA A 49 33.54 29.45 4.68
C ALA A 49 33.92 28.05 5.18
N LEU A 50 32.95 27.14 5.28
CA LEU A 50 33.17 25.77 5.73
C LEU A 50 33.59 24.82 4.60
N LYS A 51 33.23 25.10 3.35
CA LYS A 51 33.60 24.31 2.16
C LYS A 51 33.97 25.27 1.02
N PRO A 52 35.25 25.59 0.82
CA PRO A 52 35.69 26.59 -0.17
C PRO A 52 35.28 26.30 -1.62
N ASP A 53 35.10 25.03 -1.99
CA ASP A 53 34.63 24.57 -3.30
C ASP A 53 33.09 24.38 -3.36
N PHE A 54 32.34 24.97 -2.43
CA PHE A 54 30.88 24.89 -2.42
C PHE A 54 30.27 25.52 -3.69
N ASN A 55 29.57 24.71 -4.49
CA ASN A 55 28.87 25.15 -5.69
C ASN A 55 27.36 25.20 -5.48
N GLY A 56 26.84 26.41 -5.20
CA GLY A 56 25.42 26.64 -4.97
C GLY A 56 24.50 26.32 -6.16
N LEU A 57 24.99 26.45 -7.40
CA LEU A 57 24.18 26.17 -8.61
C LEU A 57 23.80 24.69 -8.71
N VAL A 58 24.70 23.79 -8.29
CA VAL A 58 24.46 22.32 -8.31
C VAL A 58 23.42 21.89 -7.27
N VAL A 59 23.20 22.70 -6.23
CA VAL A 59 22.31 22.36 -5.11
C VAL A 59 21.12 23.31 -4.97
N LEU A 60 20.73 24.02 -6.04
CA LEU A 60 19.61 24.97 -6.02
C LEU A 60 18.32 24.39 -5.43
N GLY A 61 18.01 23.11 -5.70
CA GLY A 61 16.85 22.43 -5.13
C GLY A 61 16.90 22.22 -3.61
N LYS A 62 18.04 22.46 -2.97
CA LYS A 62 18.27 22.31 -1.51
C LYS A 62 18.45 23.66 -0.79
N LEU A 63 18.59 24.77 -1.53
CA LEU A 63 18.78 26.10 -0.97
C LEU A 63 17.45 26.78 -0.67
N THR A 64 17.39 27.55 0.42
CA THR A 64 16.26 28.44 0.70
C THR A 64 16.20 29.58 -0.32
N PRO A 65 15.04 30.24 -0.48
CA PRO A 65 14.95 31.45 -1.29
C PRO A 65 15.97 32.53 -0.93
N GLU A 66 16.25 32.72 0.36
CA GLU A 66 17.24 33.69 0.84
C GLU A 66 18.66 33.29 0.44
N GLN A 67 19.01 32.01 0.58
CA GLN A 67 20.31 31.49 0.15
C GLN A 67 20.52 31.58 -1.37
N LYS A 68 19.45 31.40 -2.16
CA LYS A 68 19.49 31.63 -3.61
C LYS A 68 19.74 33.10 -3.95
N ALA A 69 19.20 34.03 -3.15
CA ALA A 69 19.48 35.46 -3.31
C ALA A 69 20.96 35.76 -2.98
N GLU A 70 21.47 35.23 -1.87
CA GLU A 70 22.90 35.34 -1.53
C GLU A 70 23.80 34.77 -2.64
N LEU A 71 23.40 33.64 -3.24
CA LEU A 71 24.14 33.01 -4.35
C LEU A 71 24.21 33.92 -5.57
N MET A 72 23.08 34.54 -5.91
CA MET A 72 23.01 35.47 -7.03
C MET A 72 23.95 36.66 -6.83
N PHE A 73 23.99 37.24 -5.62
CA PHE A 73 24.91 38.33 -5.29
C PHE A 73 26.37 37.89 -5.28
N GLN A 74 26.66 36.69 -4.78
CA GLN A 74 28.02 36.13 -4.80
C GLN A 74 28.51 35.89 -6.24
N LEU A 75 27.67 35.32 -7.10
CA LEU A 75 28.00 35.11 -8.51
C LEU A 75 28.24 36.44 -9.23
N GLU A 76 27.46 37.47 -8.90
CA GLU A 76 27.66 38.81 -9.46
C GLU A 76 28.97 39.43 -9.00
N ALA A 77 29.28 39.37 -7.70
CA ALA A 77 30.52 39.89 -7.14
C ALA A 77 31.77 39.20 -7.72
N ASN A 78 31.65 37.93 -8.10
CA ASN A 78 32.72 37.12 -8.70
C ASN A 78 32.73 37.14 -10.23
N PHE A 79 31.92 37.99 -10.88
CA PHE A 79 31.83 38.08 -12.35
C PHE A 79 31.38 36.77 -13.04
N SER A 80 30.74 35.86 -12.28
CA SER A 80 30.30 34.53 -12.73
C SER A 80 28.80 34.44 -13.00
N LEU A 81 28.03 35.50 -12.69
CA LEU A 81 26.60 35.53 -12.99
C LEU A 81 26.38 35.74 -14.49
N ASN A 82 25.91 34.69 -15.17
CA ASN A 82 25.61 34.69 -16.60
C ASN A 82 24.14 34.30 -16.85
N ALA A 83 23.72 34.33 -18.12
CA ALA A 83 22.33 34.02 -18.49
C ALA A 83 21.89 32.61 -18.07
N ASP A 84 22.79 31.63 -18.10
CA ASP A 84 22.50 30.25 -17.70
C ASP A 84 22.28 30.13 -16.19
N ALA A 85 23.15 30.74 -15.37
CA ALA A 85 23.00 30.78 -13.92
C ALA A 85 21.70 31.48 -13.50
N VAL A 86 21.36 32.61 -14.12
CA VAL A 86 20.06 33.28 -13.91
C VAL A 86 18.92 32.32 -14.26
N SER A 87 19.00 31.66 -15.41
CA SER A 87 17.97 30.70 -15.83
C SER A 87 17.79 29.55 -14.85
N GLN A 88 18.88 28.93 -14.38
CA GLN A 88 18.83 27.86 -13.39
C GLN A 88 18.18 28.31 -12.07
N ILE A 89 18.55 29.49 -11.56
CA ILE A 89 17.98 30.05 -10.32
C ILE A 89 16.47 30.25 -10.47
N PHE A 90 16.01 30.92 -11.53
CA PHE A 90 14.58 31.15 -11.71
C PHE A 90 13.80 29.88 -12.03
N GLN A 91 14.33 29.00 -12.88
CA GLN A 91 13.71 27.71 -13.16
C GLN A 91 13.52 26.88 -11.89
N SER A 92 14.44 26.98 -10.91
CA SER A 92 14.29 26.27 -9.64
C SER A 92 13.05 26.69 -8.84
N PHE A 93 12.48 27.88 -9.07
CA PHE A 93 11.19 28.30 -8.51
C PHE A 93 10.00 27.91 -9.39
N LEU A 94 10.21 27.78 -10.70
CA LEU A 94 9.17 27.53 -11.69
C LEU A 94 8.95 26.05 -12.01
N GLN A 95 9.84 25.15 -11.59
CA GLN A 95 9.69 23.69 -11.74
C GLN A 95 8.29 23.16 -11.35
N PRO A 96 7.67 23.59 -10.23
CA PRO A 96 6.31 23.16 -9.87
C PRO A 96 5.21 23.64 -10.84
N LEU A 97 5.49 24.65 -11.67
CA LEU A 97 4.52 25.33 -12.53
C LEU A 97 4.59 24.88 -14.00
N ILE A 98 5.62 24.13 -14.41
CA ILE A 98 5.90 23.81 -15.84
C ILE A 98 4.68 23.20 -16.56
N ASN A 99 3.88 22.40 -15.86
CA ASN A 99 2.69 21.74 -16.42
C ASN A 99 1.36 22.31 -15.90
N MET A 100 1.40 23.48 -15.25
CA MET A 100 0.22 24.12 -14.69
C MET A 100 -0.34 25.12 -15.71
N THR A 101 -1.64 25.02 -15.98
CA THR A 101 -2.38 26.03 -16.74
C THR A 101 -3.39 26.67 -15.79
N LEU A 102 -3.30 27.99 -15.63
CA LEU A 102 -4.19 28.77 -14.80
C LEU A 102 -5.46 29.07 -15.59
N ASN A 103 -6.59 28.57 -15.11
CA ASN A 103 -7.91 28.86 -15.66
C ASN A 103 -8.68 29.75 -14.68
N LEU A 104 -8.80 31.03 -15.02
CA LEU A 104 -9.58 32.00 -14.27
C LEU A 104 -11.06 31.86 -14.63
N THR A 105 -11.91 31.52 -13.65
CA THR A 105 -13.35 31.70 -13.81
C THR A 105 -13.69 33.15 -13.47
N SER A 106 -14.55 33.80 -14.25
CA SER A 106 -14.90 35.21 -14.01
C SER A 106 -15.63 35.35 -12.66
N THR A 107 -14.89 35.63 -11.59
CA THR A 107 -15.45 36.00 -10.29
C THR A 107 -15.73 37.50 -10.28
N SER A 108 -17.02 37.85 -10.19
CA SER A 108 -17.50 39.24 -10.10
C SER A 108 -17.31 39.85 -8.70
N SER A 109 -16.82 39.09 -7.74
CA SER A 109 -16.49 39.54 -6.38
C SER A 109 -14.97 39.61 -6.26
N GLY A 110 -14.41 40.72 -5.76
CA GLY A 110 -12.97 40.99 -5.56
C GLY A 110 -12.24 40.05 -4.58
N LEU A 111 -12.49 38.76 -4.69
CA LEU A 111 -11.79 37.65 -4.08
C LEU A 111 -11.01 36.95 -5.19
N LEU A 112 -9.75 36.60 -4.91
CA LEU A 112 -8.95 35.77 -5.82
C LEU A 112 -9.72 34.48 -6.14
N ASP A 113 -9.81 34.15 -7.43
CA ASP A 113 -10.23 32.82 -7.89
C ASP A 113 -9.39 31.75 -7.16
N LYS A 114 -10.00 30.62 -6.77
CA LYS A 114 -9.29 29.58 -6.00
C LYS A 114 -8.07 29.06 -6.78
N ASN A 115 -8.18 28.88 -8.09
CA ASN A 115 -7.06 28.46 -8.92
C ASN A 115 -5.95 29.52 -8.93
N LEU A 116 -6.33 30.81 -8.97
CA LEU A 116 -5.36 31.89 -8.87
C LEU A 116 -4.68 31.93 -7.50
N THR A 117 -5.45 31.73 -6.42
CA THR A 117 -4.94 31.65 -5.04
C THR A 117 -3.92 30.52 -4.89
N ASP A 118 -4.28 29.32 -5.36
CA ASP A 118 -3.40 28.15 -5.31
C ASP A 118 -2.15 28.39 -6.16
N PHE A 119 -2.29 29.00 -7.34
CA PHE A 119 -1.17 29.36 -8.22
C PHE A 119 -0.20 30.36 -7.57
N VAL A 120 -0.69 31.46 -7.00
CA VAL A 120 0.19 32.49 -6.39
C VAL A 120 0.89 31.98 -5.13
N GLN A 121 0.34 30.97 -4.44
CA GLN A 121 1.04 30.32 -3.33
C GLN A 121 2.32 29.61 -3.79
N TYR A 122 2.35 29.01 -4.98
CA TYR A 122 3.57 28.43 -5.54
C TYR A 122 4.66 29.46 -5.86
N LEU A 123 4.29 30.73 -6.03
CA LEU A 123 5.23 31.84 -6.26
C LEU A 123 5.78 32.47 -4.97
N ARG A 124 5.27 32.11 -3.79
CA ARG A 124 5.78 32.63 -2.50
C ARG A 124 7.28 32.45 -2.29
N PRO A 125 7.89 31.30 -2.62
CA PRO A 125 9.35 31.15 -2.54
C PRO A 125 10.08 32.17 -3.41
N MET A 126 9.58 32.48 -4.61
CA MET A 126 10.17 33.51 -5.47
C MET A 126 9.98 34.91 -4.87
N GLY A 127 8.84 35.19 -4.23
CA GLY A 127 8.60 36.44 -3.50
C GLY A 127 9.59 36.65 -2.34
N ARG A 128 9.91 35.59 -1.59
CA ARG A 128 10.94 35.59 -0.54
C ARG A 128 12.34 35.85 -1.11
N PHE A 129 12.69 35.19 -2.21
CA PHE A 129 13.94 35.42 -2.92
C PHE A 129 14.09 36.89 -3.36
N ILE A 130 13.07 37.46 -4.00
CA ILE A 130 13.06 38.87 -4.44
C ILE A 130 13.25 39.81 -3.26
N ARG A 131 12.53 39.59 -2.15
CA ARG A 131 12.69 40.39 -0.93
C ARG A 131 14.10 40.34 -0.39
N SER A 132 14.70 39.16 -0.37
CA SER A 132 16.08 38.98 0.05
C SER A 132 17.03 39.73 -0.90
N CYS A 133 16.83 39.67 -2.21
CA CYS A 133 17.60 40.44 -3.18
C CYS A 133 17.51 41.96 -2.93
N VAL A 134 16.30 42.48 -2.73
CA VAL A 134 16.07 43.91 -2.43
C VAL A 134 16.76 44.31 -1.12
N ASN A 135 16.64 43.49 -0.08
CA ASN A 135 17.26 43.74 1.21
C ASN A 135 18.80 43.72 1.13
N ILE A 136 19.38 42.71 0.47
CA ILE A 136 20.83 42.62 0.27
C ILE A 136 21.32 43.84 -0.52
N ALA A 137 20.62 44.24 -1.59
CA ALA A 137 20.99 45.41 -2.38
C ALA A 137 20.99 46.71 -1.56
N GLN A 138 19.99 46.89 -0.69
CA GLN A 138 19.88 48.07 0.16
C GLN A 138 20.96 48.11 1.26
N THR A 139 21.26 46.97 1.87
CA THR A 139 22.23 46.87 2.99
C THR A 139 23.69 46.93 2.56
N THR A 140 24.03 46.40 1.39
CA THR A 140 25.41 46.32 0.93
C THR A 140 25.95 47.65 0.38
N ASN A 141 25.11 48.68 0.27
CA ASN A 141 25.43 49.98 -0.33
C ASN A 141 26.05 49.86 -1.74
N ILE A 142 25.84 48.71 -2.39
CA ILE A 142 26.26 48.46 -3.77
C ILE A 142 25.22 49.16 -4.64
N SER A 143 25.43 50.46 -4.84
CA SER A 143 24.84 51.18 -5.96
C SER A 143 25.32 50.48 -7.24
N SER A 144 24.42 49.68 -7.81
CA SER A 144 24.53 48.87 -9.03
C SER A 144 25.07 47.45 -8.84
N PHE A 145 24.15 46.48 -8.74
CA PHE A 145 24.21 45.34 -9.65
C PHE A 145 24.60 45.89 -11.03
N ARG A 146 25.66 45.36 -11.66
CA ARG A 146 26.14 45.95 -12.92
C ARG A 146 24.98 46.04 -13.89
N ASN A 147 24.93 47.11 -14.68
CA ASN A 147 23.85 47.33 -15.62
C ASN A 147 23.69 46.10 -16.55
N ASP A 148 24.79 45.49 -16.96
CA ASP A 148 24.80 44.24 -17.74
C ASP A 148 24.05 43.10 -17.03
N THR A 149 24.19 42.99 -15.72
CA THR A 149 23.54 41.96 -14.90
C THR A 149 22.06 42.25 -14.68
N ILE A 150 21.68 43.53 -14.54
CA ILE A 150 20.27 43.95 -14.59
C ILE A 150 19.67 43.57 -15.94
N GLN A 151 20.39 43.81 -17.03
CA GLN A 151 19.96 43.42 -18.38
C GLN A 151 19.85 41.91 -18.54
N LEU A 152 20.71 41.10 -17.89
CA LEU A 152 20.56 39.64 -17.90
C LEU A 152 19.22 39.18 -17.30
N LEU A 153 18.75 39.81 -16.22
CA LEU A 153 17.47 39.47 -15.58
C LEU A 153 16.26 39.88 -16.41
N VAL A 154 16.33 41.09 -16.95
CA VAL A 154 15.30 41.62 -17.86
C VAL A 154 15.22 40.75 -19.11
N ASN A 155 16.36 40.47 -19.76
CA ASN A 155 16.44 39.65 -20.95
C ASN A 155 15.98 38.21 -20.68
N TRP A 156 16.34 37.63 -19.52
CA TRP A 156 15.84 36.32 -19.14
C TRP A 156 14.31 36.32 -19.06
N THR A 157 13.73 37.34 -18.43
CA THR A 157 12.27 37.45 -18.29
C THR A 157 11.59 37.58 -19.64
N VAL A 158 12.08 38.50 -20.49
CA VAL A 158 11.62 38.74 -21.88
C VAL A 158 11.69 37.45 -22.71
N ASN A 159 12.81 36.74 -22.64
CA ASN A 159 12.99 35.46 -23.36
C ASN A 159 12.07 34.37 -22.80
N TYR A 160 11.87 34.31 -21.48
CA TYR A 160 11.03 33.29 -20.87
C TYR A 160 9.55 33.48 -21.25
N ILE A 161 9.07 34.71 -21.34
CA ILE A 161 7.65 35.00 -21.67
C ILE A 161 7.37 35.04 -23.18
N ASN A 162 8.40 34.92 -24.05
CA ASN A 162 8.28 35.07 -25.50
C ASN A 162 7.58 36.37 -25.93
N ASN A 163 7.80 37.48 -25.22
CA ASN A 163 7.11 38.74 -25.47
C ASN A 163 8.09 39.92 -25.46
N GLN A 164 7.88 40.89 -26.35
CA GLN A 164 8.71 42.10 -26.44
C GLN A 164 8.28 43.13 -25.40
N ILE A 165 8.72 42.96 -24.15
CA ILE A 165 8.63 44.04 -23.16
C ILE A 165 9.86 44.94 -23.30
N SER A 166 9.65 46.23 -23.62
CA SER A 166 10.71 47.23 -23.56
C SER A 166 10.87 47.73 -22.13
N VAL A 167 11.85 47.18 -21.41
CA VAL A 167 12.22 47.66 -20.07
C VAL A 167 13.42 48.58 -20.20
N ASN A 168 13.18 49.89 -20.24
CA ASN A 168 14.25 50.88 -20.41
C ASN A 168 15.05 51.13 -19.11
N THR A 169 14.42 50.89 -17.95
CA THR A 169 15.03 51.05 -16.63
C THR A 169 14.40 50.05 -15.66
N PHE A 170 15.21 49.23 -15.00
CA PHE A 170 14.76 48.33 -13.93
C PHE A 170 15.47 48.69 -12.63
N ASN A 171 14.72 49.13 -11.62
CA ASN A 171 15.31 49.43 -10.31
C ASN A 171 15.31 48.17 -9.44
N PHE A 172 16.49 47.53 -9.36
CA PHE A 172 16.72 46.33 -8.58
C PHE A 172 16.34 46.48 -7.09
N ASN A 173 16.41 47.70 -6.54
CA ASN A 173 16.12 47.98 -5.13
C ASN A 173 14.62 48.16 -4.84
N ASN A 174 13.75 48.09 -5.86
CA ASN A 174 12.33 48.33 -5.72
C ASN A 174 11.53 47.04 -5.95
N ILE A 175 10.91 46.52 -4.88
CA ILE A 175 10.08 45.31 -4.95
C ILE A 175 8.91 45.42 -5.94
N SER A 176 8.39 46.64 -6.16
CA SER A 176 7.31 46.88 -7.13
C SER A 176 7.80 46.69 -8.57
N GLU A 177 9.06 47.05 -8.87
CA GLU A 177 9.65 46.81 -10.19
C GLU A 177 9.81 45.31 -10.46
N TRP A 178 10.24 44.54 -9.45
CA TRP A 178 10.28 43.09 -9.54
C TRP A 178 8.90 42.47 -9.78
N PHE A 179 7.88 42.97 -9.09
CA PHE A 179 6.52 42.49 -9.26
C PHE A 179 6.00 42.74 -10.68
N GLN A 180 6.14 43.97 -11.18
CA GLN A 180 5.64 44.36 -12.50
C GLN A 180 6.46 43.76 -13.65
N THR A 181 7.79 43.68 -13.49
CA THR A 181 8.70 43.25 -14.57
C THR A 181 8.87 41.74 -14.62
N ILE A 182 8.76 41.03 -13.50
CA ILE A 182 9.04 39.59 -13.42
C ILE A 182 7.81 38.78 -13.01
N VAL A 183 7.21 39.09 -11.86
CA VAL A 183 6.12 38.25 -11.32
C VAL A 183 4.88 38.29 -12.23
N ILE A 184 4.42 39.47 -12.62
CA ILE A 184 3.21 39.62 -13.45
C ILE A 184 3.38 38.94 -14.82
N PRO A 185 4.47 39.17 -15.59
CA PRO A 185 4.69 38.46 -16.84
C PRO A 185 4.75 36.94 -16.69
N LEU A 186 5.32 36.43 -15.59
CA LEU A 186 5.33 35.00 -15.28
C LEU A 186 3.93 34.44 -15.02
N VAL A 187 3.09 35.17 -14.28
CA VAL A 187 1.69 34.76 -14.05
C VAL A 187 0.93 34.76 -15.38
N ASN A 188 1.07 35.82 -16.19
CA ASN A 188 0.42 35.93 -17.49
C ASN A 188 0.80 34.79 -18.45
N LYS A 189 2.04 34.33 -18.44
CA LYS A 189 2.49 33.19 -19.27
C LYS A 189 1.70 31.90 -19.01
N HIS A 190 1.22 31.69 -17.78
CA HIS A 190 0.52 30.47 -17.39
C HIS A 190 -1.00 30.55 -17.55
N LEU A 191 -1.54 31.72 -17.96
CA LEU A 191 -2.96 31.88 -18.24
C LEU A 191 -3.38 31.10 -19.50
N GLN A 192 -4.61 30.60 -19.52
CA GLN A 192 -5.20 30.10 -20.75
C GLN A 192 -5.35 31.21 -21.79
N THR A 193 -5.36 30.83 -23.07
CA THR A 193 -5.57 31.76 -24.19
C THR A 193 -6.84 32.60 -23.97
N ASN A 194 -6.74 33.91 -24.20
CA ASN A 194 -7.80 34.92 -24.00
C ASN A 194 -8.17 35.23 -22.55
N GLN A 195 -7.40 34.79 -21.56
CA GLN A 195 -7.56 35.25 -20.17
C GLN A 195 -6.63 36.42 -19.86
N THR A 196 -7.06 37.29 -18.96
CA THR A 196 -6.29 38.42 -18.44
C THR A 196 -6.39 38.45 -16.92
N LEU A 197 -5.34 38.96 -16.26
CA LEU A 197 -5.40 39.21 -14.83
C LEU A 197 -6.38 40.36 -14.51
N PRO A 198 -6.97 40.39 -13.30
CA PRO A 198 -7.73 41.54 -12.83
C PRO A 198 -6.88 42.82 -12.87
N ASP A 199 -7.49 43.96 -13.22
CA ASP A 199 -6.80 45.26 -13.26
C ASP A 199 -6.12 45.58 -11.92
N ASN A 200 -6.76 45.20 -10.80
CA ASN A 200 -6.18 45.30 -9.48
C ASN A 200 -5.43 44.01 -9.11
N THR A 201 -4.10 44.07 -9.14
CA THR A 201 -3.20 42.96 -8.81
C THR A 201 -2.70 43.00 -7.36
N THR A 202 -3.27 43.84 -6.50
CA THR A 202 -2.85 44.02 -5.10
C THR A 202 -2.93 42.71 -4.31
N ASP A 203 -3.96 41.89 -4.53
CA ASP A 203 -4.10 40.61 -3.82
C ASP A 203 -3.05 39.58 -4.26
N ILE A 204 -2.65 39.63 -5.53
CA ILE A 204 -1.52 38.82 -6.06
C ILE A 204 -0.23 39.30 -5.39
N PHE A 205 0.02 40.61 -5.35
CA PHE A 205 1.19 41.19 -4.68
C PHE A 205 1.25 40.74 -3.21
N ASN A 206 0.15 40.90 -2.47
CA ASN A 206 0.05 40.52 -1.06
C ASN A 206 0.22 39.03 -0.84
N SER A 207 -0.21 38.19 -1.78
CA SER A 207 -0.09 36.73 -1.68
C SER A 207 1.33 36.24 -1.96
N VAL A 208 1.98 36.78 -3.00
CA VAL A 208 3.36 36.42 -3.39
C VAL A 208 4.36 36.99 -2.40
N PHE A 209 4.15 38.24 -1.98
CA PHE A 209 4.95 38.94 -1.00
C PHE A 209 4.24 38.99 0.36
N ALA A 210 3.55 37.92 0.79
CA ALA A 210 3.07 37.88 2.16
C ALA A 210 4.30 37.85 3.09
N VAL A 211 4.39 38.75 4.08
CA VAL A 211 5.35 38.55 5.18
C VAL A 211 4.81 37.36 5.96
N GLU A 212 5.46 36.20 5.85
CA GLU A 212 5.18 35.10 6.76
C GLU A 212 5.38 35.66 8.17
N ALA A 213 4.36 35.53 9.02
CA ALA A 213 4.44 36.00 10.39
C ALA A 213 5.77 35.51 10.96
N GLN A 214 6.63 36.45 11.38
CA GLN A 214 7.88 36.12 12.06
C GLN A 214 7.47 35.18 13.18
N THR A 215 7.83 33.90 13.05
CA THR A 215 7.78 33.00 14.18
C THR A 215 8.65 33.68 15.23
N ALA A 216 8.00 34.21 16.28
CA ALA A 216 8.67 34.53 17.52
C ALA A 216 9.72 33.45 17.77
N ASP A 217 10.94 33.87 18.15
CA ASP A 217 12.11 33.05 18.49
C ASP A 217 11.74 31.59 18.61
N PRO A 218 12.30 30.68 17.78
CA PRO A 218 11.70 29.37 17.51
C PRO A 218 11.20 28.80 18.83
N VAL A 219 9.89 28.95 19.06
CA VAL A 219 9.25 28.20 20.12
C VAL A 219 9.60 26.79 19.70
N ASP A 220 10.36 26.10 20.53
CA ASP A 220 10.78 24.74 20.24
C ASP A 220 9.50 23.90 20.30
N ILE A 221 8.74 23.91 19.20
CA ILE A 221 7.50 23.16 19.01
C ILE A 221 7.81 21.64 19.10
N CYS A 222 9.11 21.29 19.04
CA CYS A 222 9.65 19.95 19.17
C CYS A 222 10.14 19.61 20.57
N THR A 223 10.16 20.54 21.53
CA THR A 223 10.36 20.21 22.94
C THR A 223 9.12 19.54 23.50
N VAL A 224 9.12 18.22 23.48
CA VAL A 224 8.19 17.40 24.26
C VAL A 224 8.75 17.27 25.66
N THR A 225 8.30 18.12 26.59
CA THR A 225 8.58 17.93 28.02
C THR A 225 7.67 16.83 28.55
N ILE A 226 8.18 15.61 28.69
CA ILE A 226 7.44 14.51 29.31
C ILE A 226 7.44 14.74 30.82
N ASN A 227 6.40 15.39 31.34
CA ASN A 227 6.17 15.43 32.78
C ASN A 227 5.76 14.02 33.24
N ASN A 228 6.68 13.34 33.92
CA ASN A 228 6.59 11.94 34.33
C ASN A 228 5.59 11.68 35.48
N SER A 229 4.59 12.55 35.65
CA SER A 229 3.72 12.61 36.82
C SER A 229 2.26 12.91 36.46
N SER A 230 1.61 12.06 35.65
CA SER A 230 0.18 11.74 35.76
C SER A 230 -0.31 10.93 34.55
N CYS A 231 -1.11 9.90 34.80
CA CYS A 231 -1.86 9.18 33.78
C CYS A 231 -2.89 10.11 33.12
N GLN A 232 -2.55 10.78 32.03
CA GLN A 232 -3.52 11.44 31.16
C GLN A 232 -3.23 11.14 29.68
N VAL A 233 -4.12 10.38 29.06
CA VAL A 233 -4.06 9.91 27.66
C VAL A 233 -4.05 11.08 26.65
N SER A 234 -4.47 12.28 27.03
CA SER A 234 -4.61 13.46 26.18
C SER A 234 -3.28 14.05 25.67
N GLN A 235 -2.20 14.01 26.47
CA GLN A 235 -0.94 14.66 26.08
C GLN A 235 -0.18 13.92 24.97
N ASN A 236 -0.47 12.63 24.75
CA ASN A 236 0.22 11.84 23.73
C ASN A 236 -0.27 12.15 22.31
N ALA A 237 -1.55 12.46 22.13
CA ALA A 237 -2.09 12.88 20.82
C ALA A 237 -1.55 14.26 20.44
N GLU A 238 -1.49 15.18 21.40
CA GLU A 238 -0.89 16.50 21.21
C GLU A 238 0.63 16.39 20.96
N SER A 239 1.33 15.53 21.70
CA SER A 239 2.76 15.26 21.48
C SER A 239 3.02 14.60 20.14
N LEU A 240 2.16 13.66 19.70
CA LEU A 240 2.24 13.04 18.38
C LEU A 240 1.95 14.05 17.27
N ALA A 241 0.92 14.90 17.41
CA ALA A 241 0.61 15.96 16.47
C ALA A 241 1.73 16.99 16.39
N LYS A 242 2.32 17.39 17.53
CA LYS A 242 3.53 18.23 17.59
C LYS A 242 4.72 17.54 16.94
N THR A 243 4.91 16.24 17.18
CA THR A 243 6.00 15.44 16.58
C THR A 243 5.83 15.35 15.06
N LEU A 244 4.62 15.07 14.57
CA LEU A 244 4.30 15.04 13.13
C LEU A 244 4.45 16.41 12.49
N LYS A 245 4.03 17.48 13.18
CA LYS A 245 4.22 18.87 12.75
C LYS A 245 5.70 19.23 12.69
N CYS A 246 6.49 18.79 13.66
CA CYS A 246 7.94 18.90 13.66
C CYS A 246 8.55 18.14 12.49
N VAL A 247 8.19 16.87 12.28
CA VAL A 247 8.67 16.05 11.15
C VAL A 247 8.31 16.70 9.81
N ALA A 248 7.12 17.28 9.67
CA ALA A 248 6.68 17.97 8.46
C ALA A 248 7.40 19.31 8.23
N GLN A 249 7.82 19.99 9.30
CA GLN A 249 8.57 21.24 9.25
C GLN A 249 10.08 21.03 9.15
N THR A 250 10.57 19.84 9.46
CA THR A 250 11.96 19.46 9.23
C THR A 250 12.17 19.04 7.78
N ASN A 251 13.18 19.58 7.12
CA ASN A 251 13.72 19.05 5.86
C ASN A 251 14.47 17.73 6.11
N LEU A 252 13.81 16.73 6.70
CA LEU A 252 14.37 15.40 6.87
C LEU A 252 14.37 14.73 5.49
N SER A 253 15.57 14.46 4.97
CA SER A 253 15.75 13.52 3.86
C SER A 253 15.42 12.11 4.37
N LEU A 254 14.13 11.77 4.45
CA LEU A 254 13.70 10.40 4.73
C LEU A 254 14.00 9.58 3.47
N THR A 255 15.01 8.71 3.56
CA THR A 255 15.17 7.62 2.58
C THR A 255 13.87 6.81 2.54
N GLU A 256 13.59 6.13 1.42
CA GLU A 256 12.38 5.30 1.32
C GLU A 256 12.30 4.29 2.48
N GLU A 257 13.42 3.68 2.85
CA GLU A 257 13.55 2.81 4.02
C GLU A 257 13.19 3.51 5.34
N ASN A 258 13.73 4.71 5.59
CA ASN A 258 13.45 5.46 6.81
C ASN A 258 11.99 5.93 6.87
N LEU A 259 11.41 6.28 5.72
CA LEU A 259 10.00 6.64 5.62
C LEU A 259 9.10 5.42 5.90
N GLN A 260 9.46 4.24 5.37
CA GLN A 260 8.76 2.98 5.66
C GLN A 260 8.88 2.59 7.13
N LEU A 261 10.06 2.70 7.73
CA LEU A 261 10.29 2.45 9.16
C LEU A 261 9.48 3.41 10.03
N LEU A 262 9.57 4.72 9.77
CA LEU A 262 8.81 5.73 10.49
C LEU A 262 7.31 5.49 10.37
N THR A 263 6.83 5.21 9.15
CA THR A 263 5.43 4.88 8.89
C THR A 263 5.00 3.63 9.67
N THR A 264 5.83 2.59 9.70
CA THR A 264 5.56 1.35 10.43
C THR A 264 5.49 1.59 11.93
N GLU A 265 6.43 2.35 12.51
CA GLU A 265 6.46 2.64 13.94
C GLU A 265 5.35 3.59 14.39
N LEU A 266 5.04 4.63 13.58
CA LEU A 266 3.88 5.49 13.82
C LEU A 266 2.58 4.68 13.76
N SER A 267 2.45 3.81 12.76
CA SER A 267 1.29 2.95 12.60
C SER A 267 1.13 2.02 13.80
N LYS A 268 2.19 1.32 14.19
CA LYS A 268 2.21 0.42 15.37
C LYS A 268 1.90 1.15 16.67
N THR A 269 2.48 2.34 16.87
CA THR A 269 2.22 3.18 18.05
C THR A 269 0.75 3.57 18.10
N LEU A 270 0.20 4.06 16.98
CA LEU A 270 -1.19 4.49 16.90
C LEU A 270 -2.16 3.31 17.08
N GLN A 271 -1.89 2.13 16.48
CA GLN A 271 -2.66 0.89 16.71
C GLN A 271 -2.70 0.53 18.19
N THR A 272 -1.53 0.53 18.84
CA THR A 272 -1.41 0.21 20.27
C THR A 272 -2.22 1.18 21.12
N LYS A 273 -2.20 2.48 20.78
CA LYS A 273 -2.98 3.50 21.50
C LYS A 273 -4.48 3.35 21.27
N VAL A 274 -4.92 3.07 20.04
CA VAL A 274 -6.33 2.78 19.74
C VAL A 274 -6.79 1.56 20.54
N GLN A 275 -6.01 0.48 20.55
CA GLN A 275 -6.34 -0.74 21.31
C GLN A 275 -6.38 -0.49 22.83
N GLN A 276 -5.44 0.29 23.38
CA GLN A 276 -5.42 0.67 24.79
C GLN A 276 -6.64 1.53 25.18
N SER A 277 -7.05 2.47 24.32
CA SER A 277 -8.22 3.31 24.57
C SER A 277 -9.52 2.50 24.67
N LEU A 278 -9.54 1.30 24.09
CA LEU A 278 -10.69 0.41 24.05
C LEU A 278 -10.80 -0.54 25.24
N GLY A 279 -9.70 -0.77 25.97
CA GLY A 279 -9.69 -1.61 27.18
C GLY A 279 -10.27 -0.92 28.41
N VAL A 280 -10.54 0.38 28.36
CA VAL A 280 -11.03 1.19 29.48
C VAL A 280 -12.47 1.61 29.19
N THR A 281 -13.44 0.90 29.79
CA THR A 281 -14.87 1.23 30.05
C THR A 281 -15.65 2.02 28.98
N ASN A 282 -16.88 1.60 28.67
CA ASN A 282 -17.85 2.13 27.67
C ASN A 282 -17.88 3.65 27.36
N SER A 283 -17.37 4.53 28.22
CA SER A 283 -17.17 5.97 27.96
C SER A 283 -16.09 6.30 26.93
N SER A 284 -15.23 5.37 26.53
CA SER A 284 -14.14 5.60 25.56
C SER A 284 -14.58 5.59 24.09
N GLN A 285 -15.80 5.15 23.78
CA GLN A 285 -16.33 5.18 22.41
C GLN A 285 -16.48 6.60 21.85
N SER A 286 -16.88 7.58 22.67
CA SER A 286 -17.08 8.97 22.22
C SER A 286 -15.75 9.66 21.87
N ASN A 287 -14.71 9.40 22.64
CA ASN A 287 -13.39 10.03 22.45
C ASN A 287 -12.70 9.52 21.17
N LEU A 288 -13.00 8.28 20.76
CA LEU A 288 -12.54 7.77 19.49
C LEU A 288 -13.27 8.44 18.33
N THR A 289 -14.59 8.61 18.39
CA THR A 289 -15.34 9.29 17.32
C THR A 289 -14.85 10.72 17.10
N THR A 290 -14.51 11.46 18.16
CA THR A 290 -13.89 12.78 18.05
C THR A 290 -12.50 12.73 17.44
N LEU A 291 -11.65 11.76 17.83
CA LEU A 291 -10.31 11.59 17.26
C LEU A 291 -10.36 11.27 15.75
N PHE A 292 -11.35 10.47 15.34
CA PHE A 292 -11.56 10.12 13.93
C PHE A 292 -12.23 11.24 13.13
N GLY A 293 -13.13 12.01 13.76
CA GLY A 293 -13.80 13.16 13.13
C GLY A 293 -12.85 14.33 12.83
N GLU A 294 -11.73 14.43 13.54
CA GLU A 294 -10.68 15.45 13.30
C GLU A 294 -9.69 15.08 12.19
N LEU A 295 -9.72 13.84 11.68
CA LEU A 295 -8.91 13.49 10.50
C LEU A 295 -9.53 14.20 9.29
N PRO A 296 -8.83 15.13 8.63
CA PRO A 296 -9.43 15.93 7.56
C PRO A 296 -9.95 15.01 6.45
N ALA A 297 -11.27 15.01 6.24
CA ALA A 297 -11.92 14.28 5.15
C ALA A 297 -11.59 14.86 3.76
N GLU A 298 -10.75 15.90 3.72
CA GLU A 298 -10.45 16.74 2.56
C GLU A 298 -9.12 16.43 1.85
N SER A 299 -8.33 15.43 2.29
CA SER A 299 -7.00 15.21 1.69
C SER A 299 -6.97 14.39 0.39
N PHE A 300 -8.12 14.08 -0.21
CA PHE A 300 -8.18 13.38 -1.49
C PHE A 300 -8.50 14.34 -2.63
N THR A 301 -7.48 14.74 -3.39
CA THR A 301 -7.73 15.26 -4.74
C THR A 301 -8.11 14.08 -5.64
N ILE A 302 -8.94 14.30 -6.68
CA ILE A 302 -9.30 13.24 -7.64
C ILE A 302 -8.04 12.54 -8.18
N ARG A 303 -6.98 13.32 -8.49
CA ARG A 303 -5.68 12.77 -8.94
C ARG A 303 -5.02 11.85 -7.91
N SER A 304 -5.10 12.18 -6.62
CA SER A 304 -4.53 11.33 -5.57
C SER A 304 -5.27 10.00 -5.41
N LEU A 305 -6.56 9.94 -5.75
CA LEU A 305 -7.35 8.70 -5.71
C LEU A 305 -7.06 7.78 -6.89
N ASP A 306 -6.41 8.27 -7.94
CA ASP A 306 -6.00 7.48 -9.11
C ASP A 306 -4.54 6.97 -8.99
N ASP A 307 -3.76 7.51 -8.06
CA ASP A 307 -2.37 7.12 -7.82
C ASP A 307 -2.27 5.95 -6.82
N VAL A 308 -1.86 4.78 -7.33
CA VAL A 308 -1.68 3.55 -6.54
C VAL A 308 -0.66 3.70 -5.41
N ASN A 309 0.45 4.39 -5.67
CA ASN A 309 1.52 4.55 -4.68
C ASN A 309 1.04 5.47 -3.55
N PHE A 310 0.33 6.55 -3.91
CA PHE A 310 -0.31 7.41 -2.92
C PHE A 310 -1.31 6.63 -2.07
N VAL A 311 -2.21 5.83 -2.65
CA VAL A 311 -3.23 5.09 -1.90
C VAL A 311 -2.61 4.04 -0.97
N LYS A 312 -1.56 3.34 -1.41
CA LYS A 312 -0.82 2.40 -0.53
C LYS A 312 -0.16 3.13 0.63
N PHE A 313 0.51 4.24 0.38
CA PHE A 313 1.14 5.04 1.43
C PHE A 313 0.12 5.62 2.41
N TRP A 314 -0.97 6.18 1.88
CA TRP A 314 -2.11 6.66 2.67
C TRP A 314 -2.68 5.54 3.54
N PHE A 315 -2.83 4.32 3.01
CA PHE A 315 -3.29 3.19 3.79
C PHE A 315 -2.37 2.92 4.99
N GLN A 316 -1.05 2.86 4.78
CA GLN A 316 -0.10 2.54 5.84
C GLN A 316 -0.13 3.56 7.00
N ILE A 317 -0.29 4.85 6.68
CA ILE A 317 -0.26 5.95 7.67
C ILE A 317 -1.62 6.22 8.29
N LYS A 318 -2.70 6.14 7.51
CA LYS A 318 -4.03 6.59 7.94
C LYS A 318 -4.99 5.45 8.22
N MET A 319 -5.04 4.40 7.39
CA MET A 319 -6.03 3.32 7.55
C MET A 319 -5.56 2.19 8.42
N LYS A 320 -4.35 1.68 8.16
CA LYS A 320 -3.73 0.57 8.89
C LYS A 320 -3.80 0.77 10.40
N PRO A 321 -3.58 1.97 10.95
CA PRO A 321 -3.64 2.15 12.39
C PRO A 321 -5.03 2.03 13.01
N LEU A 322 -6.06 2.20 12.18
CA LEU A 322 -7.45 2.20 12.59
C LEU A 322 -8.10 0.83 12.43
N LEU A 323 -7.43 -0.11 11.73
CA LEU A 323 -7.96 -1.44 11.44
C LEU A 323 -8.50 -2.18 12.68
N PRO A 324 -7.88 -2.13 13.87
CA PRO A 324 -8.45 -2.79 15.04
C PRO A 324 -9.88 -2.34 15.38
N LYS A 325 -10.25 -1.10 15.05
CA LYS A 325 -11.61 -0.59 15.23
C LYS A 325 -11.90 0.62 14.32
N ILE A 326 -12.25 0.32 13.07
CA ILE A 326 -12.60 1.36 12.09
C ILE A 326 -14.07 1.79 12.32
N PRO A 327 -14.37 3.09 12.46
CA PRO A 327 -15.75 3.57 12.53
C PRO A 327 -16.54 3.26 11.26
N LYS A 328 -17.83 2.90 11.41
CA LYS A 328 -18.70 2.59 10.27
C LYS A 328 -18.97 3.81 9.39
N GLU A 329 -19.02 4.99 9.99
CA GLU A 329 -19.20 6.28 9.32
C GLU A 329 -18.02 6.56 8.40
N PHE A 330 -16.82 6.20 8.83
CA PHE A 330 -15.61 6.31 8.03
C PHE A 330 -15.67 5.39 6.81
N LEU A 331 -16.03 4.11 6.99
CA LEU A 331 -16.21 3.15 5.89
C LEU A 331 -17.31 3.59 4.91
N SER A 332 -18.41 4.12 5.46
CA SER A 332 -19.52 4.68 4.69
C SER A 332 -19.08 5.87 3.82
N CYS A 333 -18.24 6.75 4.35
CA CYS A 333 -17.65 7.84 3.58
C CYS A 333 -16.65 7.33 2.54
N LEU A 334 -15.82 6.34 2.89
CA LEU A 334 -14.80 5.79 2.00
C LEU A 334 -15.42 5.17 0.75
N ASN A 335 -16.57 4.50 0.87
CA ASN A 335 -17.25 3.86 -0.26
C ASN A 335 -17.74 4.86 -1.33
N THR A 336 -17.91 6.13 -0.95
CA THR A 336 -18.36 7.19 -1.87
C THR A 336 -17.22 7.83 -2.66
N ARG A 337 -15.96 7.52 -2.34
CA ARG A 337 -14.79 8.14 -2.97
C ARG A 337 -14.53 7.57 -4.36
N SER A 338 -14.08 8.42 -5.28
CA SER A 338 -13.85 8.07 -6.68
C SER A 338 -12.50 7.38 -6.90
N PHE A 339 -12.25 6.26 -6.22
CA PHE A 339 -11.11 5.41 -6.53
C PHE A 339 -11.24 4.85 -7.95
N SER A 340 -10.17 4.88 -8.73
CA SER A 340 -10.06 4.04 -9.93
C SER A 340 -10.07 2.56 -9.53
N CYS A 341 -10.36 1.66 -10.48
CA CYS A 341 -10.32 0.23 -10.17
C CYS A 341 -8.91 -0.25 -9.78
N GLN A 342 -7.86 0.40 -10.28
CA GLN A 342 -6.49 0.07 -9.91
C GLN A 342 -6.16 0.45 -8.46
N THR A 343 -6.64 1.62 -8.00
CA THR A 343 -6.39 2.06 -6.63
C THR A 343 -7.32 1.38 -5.62
N TYR A 344 -8.55 1.07 -6.03
CA TYR A 344 -9.46 0.23 -5.26
C TYR A 344 -8.87 -1.17 -5.02
N THR A 345 -8.42 -1.87 -6.07
CA THR A 345 -7.84 -3.22 -5.90
C THR A 345 -6.56 -3.18 -5.06
N ALA A 346 -5.72 -2.15 -5.21
CA ALA A 346 -4.58 -1.93 -4.33
C ALA A 346 -5.00 -1.79 -2.86
N LEU A 347 -6.06 -1.04 -2.57
CA LEU A 347 -6.61 -0.91 -1.22
C LEU A 347 -7.17 -2.24 -0.68
N ILE A 348 -7.84 -3.05 -1.50
CA ILE A 348 -8.32 -4.39 -1.13
C ILE A 348 -7.16 -5.34 -0.80
N VAL A 349 -6.06 -5.27 -1.56
CA VAL A 349 -4.83 -6.04 -1.27
C VAL A 349 -4.25 -5.62 0.08
N GLU A 350 -4.12 -4.32 0.35
CA GLU A 350 -3.63 -3.82 1.65
C GLU A 350 -4.53 -4.24 2.82
N LEU A 351 -5.86 -4.13 2.67
CA LEU A 351 -6.82 -4.59 3.68
C LEU A 351 -6.75 -6.11 3.90
N SER A 352 -6.59 -6.90 2.83
CA SER A 352 -6.49 -8.36 2.90
C SER A 352 -5.20 -8.83 3.57
N ASN A 353 -4.07 -8.16 3.30
CA ASN A 353 -2.79 -8.44 3.94
C ASN A 353 -2.81 -8.12 5.44
N ASN A 354 -3.67 -7.18 5.86
CA ASN A 354 -3.83 -6.79 7.26
C ASN A 354 -5.14 -7.31 7.87
N PHE A 355 -5.75 -8.34 7.27
CA PHE A 355 -7.04 -8.89 7.68
C PHE A 355 -7.07 -9.33 9.16
N GLY A 356 -5.95 -9.89 9.64
CA GLY A 356 -5.78 -10.34 11.03
C GLY A 356 -5.66 -9.21 12.07
N LEU A 357 -5.56 -7.94 11.66
CA LEU A 357 -5.56 -6.80 12.59
C LEU A 357 -6.98 -6.37 12.99
N MET A 358 -8.02 -6.84 12.28
CA MET A 358 -9.43 -6.55 12.55
C MET A 358 -10.08 -7.70 13.32
N ASP A 359 -10.96 -7.39 14.27
CA ASP A 359 -11.87 -8.39 14.82
C ASP A 359 -12.96 -8.79 13.80
N SER A 360 -13.68 -9.89 14.06
CA SER A 360 -14.69 -10.39 13.13
C SER A 360 -15.83 -9.39 12.88
N ALA A 361 -16.15 -8.51 13.83
CA ALA A 361 -17.19 -7.49 13.68
C ALA A 361 -16.73 -6.37 12.73
N THR A 362 -15.47 -5.95 12.85
CA THR A 362 -14.85 -4.95 12.00
C THR A 362 -14.63 -5.49 10.59
N GLN A 363 -14.19 -6.74 10.44
CA GLN A 363 -14.08 -7.42 9.13
C GLN A 363 -15.42 -7.43 8.39
N ARG A 364 -16.51 -7.78 9.07
CA ARG A 364 -17.87 -7.73 8.49
C ARG A 364 -18.30 -6.30 8.16
N SER A 365 -17.92 -5.32 8.97
CA SER A 365 -18.23 -3.91 8.71
C SER A 365 -17.48 -3.40 7.47
N VAL A 366 -16.20 -3.75 7.27
CA VAL A 366 -15.46 -3.41 6.03
C VAL A 366 -16.14 -4.03 4.81
N PHE A 367 -16.60 -5.28 4.91
CA PHE A 367 -17.34 -5.92 3.81
C PHE A 367 -18.68 -5.22 3.51
N ASN A 368 -19.52 -5.01 4.52
CA ASN A 368 -20.89 -4.51 4.36
C ASN A 368 -20.98 -2.99 4.16
N ASP A 369 -20.11 -2.21 4.80
CA ASP A 369 -20.17 -0.75 4.83
C ASP A 369 -19.20 -0.10 3.82
N PHE A 370 -18.21 -0.84 3.30
CA PHE A 370 -17.27 -0.35 2.28
C PHE A 370 -17.32 -1.12 0.96
N ILE A 371 -16.93 -2.40 0.97
CA ILE A 371 -16.73 -3.19 -0.27
C ILE A 371 -18.02 -3.35 -1.06
N VAL A 372 -19.08 -3.85 -0.43
CA VAL A 372 -20.38 -4.09 -1.10
C VAL A 372 -20.98 -2.79 -1.64
N PRO A 373 -21.09 -1.69 -0.85
CA PRO A 373 -21.63 -0.42 -1.35
C PRO A 373 -20.78 0.21 -2.44
N PHE A 374 -19.45 0.05 -2.39
CA PHE A 374 -18.54 0.60 -3.40
C PHE A 374 -18.76 -0.05 -4.77
N LEU A 375 -18.83 -1.38 -4.82
CA LEU A 375 -19.02 -2.14 -6.07
C LEU A 375 -20.43 -1.97 -6.62
N THR A 376 -21.46 -2.16 -5.78
CA THR A 376 -22.87 -2.10 -6.22
C THR A 376 -23.27 -0.73 -6.79
N ARG A 377 -22.79 0.38 -6.21
CA ARG A 377 -23.09 1.73 -6.70
C ARG A 377 -22.55 2.01 -8.11
N ARG A 378 -21.50 1.30 -8.53
CA ARG A 378 -20.78 1.53 -9.79
C ARG A 378 -21.10 0.50 -10.86
N GLN A 379 -22.00 -0.45 -10.58
CA GLN A 379 -22.38 -1.46 -11.57
C GLN A 379 -22.91 -0.82 -12.85
N ASN A 380 -22.49 -1.35 -13.99
CA ASN A 380 -22.88 -0.89 -15.33
C ASN A 380 -22.46 0.57 -15.64
N THR A 381 -21.48 1.12 -14.92
CA THR A 381 -20.89 2.42 -15.24
C THR A 381 -19.53 2.26 -15.92
N SER A 382 -18.98 3.33 -16.50
CA SER A 382 -17.64 3.29 -17.12
C SER A 382 -16.49 3.03 -16.13
N VAL A 383 -16.77 3.06 -14.83
CA VAL A 383 -15.82 2.81 -13.73
C VAL A 383 -16.19 1.55 -12.94
N ASP A 384 -16.94 0.64 -13.55
CA ASP A 384 -17.31 -0.64 -12.96
C ASP A 384 -16.10 -1.60 -12.90
N CYS A 385 -15.61 -1.84 -11.69
CA CYS A 385 -14.45 -2.71 -11.47
C CYS A 385 -14.75 -4.19 -11.68
N THR A 386 -16.01 -4.58 -11.87
CA THR A 386 -16.39 -5.99 -12.08
C THR A 386 -16.24 -6.47 -13.52
N LEU A 387 -16.20 -5.54 -14.49
CA LEU A 387 -16.22 -5.87 -15.93
C LEU A 387 -14.89 -6.36 -16.50
N ALA A 388 -13.77 -6.10 -15.81
CA ALA A 388 -12.43 -6.27 -16.36
C ALA A 388 -11.87 -7.72 -16.32
N TYR A 389 -12.62 -8.69 -15.80
CA TYR A 389 -12.07 -10.01 -15.48
C TYR A 389 -12.55 -11.10 -16.43
N ASN A 390 -11.58 -11.83 -16.98
CA ASN A 390 -11.80 -12.98 -17.87
C ASN A 390 -11.95 -14.32 -17.13
N ASN A 391 -11.69 -14.35 -15.82
CA ASN A 391 -11.79 -15.54 -15.00
C ASN A 391 -12.35 -15.21 -13.61
N SER A 392 -13.12 -16.14 -13.06
CA SER A 392 -13.86 -15.97 -11.81
C SER A 392 -12.94 -15.89 -10.57
N VAL A 393 -11.76 -16.50 -10.65
CA VAL A 393 -10.76 -16.47 -9.56
C VAL A 393 -10.22 -15.06 -9.35
N ASN A 394 -9.75 -14.41 -10.42
CA ASN A 394 -9.23 -13.04 -10.37
C ASN A 394 -10.34 -12.05 -10.00
N PHE A 395 -11.56 -12.26 -10.50
CA PHE A 395 -12.71 -11.45 -10.10
C PHE A 395 -12.89 -11.42 -8.57
N ILE A 396 -12.88 -12.60 -7.91
CA ILE A 396 -13.01 -12.68 -6.45
C ILE A 396 -11.81 -12.04 -5.76
N LEU A 397 -10.58 -12.44 -6.12
CA LEU A 397 -9.37 -12.01 -5.42
C LEU A 397 -9.15 -10.50 -5.50
N GLN A 398 -9.41 -9.89 -6.66
CA GLN A 398 -9.15 -8.48 -6.88
C GLN A 398 -10.23 -7.58 -6.27
N ASN A 399 -11.50 -8.00 -6.33
CA ASN A 399 -12.60 -7.17 -5.82
C ASN A 399 -12.88 -7.37 -4.33
N PHE A 400 -12.55 -8.53 -3.77
CA PHE A 400 -12.92 -8.90 -2.40
C PHE A 400 -11.76 -9.37 -1.53
N GLY A 401 -10.74 -10.00 -2.13
CA GLY A 401 -9.61 -10.58 -1.40
C GLY A 401 -10.07 -11.49 -0.25
N SER A 402 -9.52 -11.28 0.95
CA SER A 402 -9.86 -12.06 2.15
C SER A 402 -11.30 -11.86 2.65
N PHE A 403 -11.99 -10.81 2.20
CA PHE A 403 -13.37 -10.51 2.60
C PHE A 403 -14.41 -11.29 1.79
N SER A 404 -14.00 -12.01 0.75
CA SER A 404 -14.89 -12.84 -0.09
C SER A 404 -15.67 -13.88 0.72
N GLN A 405 -15.12 -14.35 1.85
CA GLN A 405 -15.76 -15.32 2.75
C GLN A 405 -17.08 -14.85 3.37
N PHE A 406 -17.38 -13.56 3.34
CA PHE A 406 -18.64 -13.00 3.86
C PHE A 406 -19.74 -12.93 2.81
N ALA A 407 -19.43 -13.16 1.53
CA ALA A 407 -20.38 -13.16 0.43
C ALA A 407 -21.00 -14.55 0.21
N GLN A 408 -22.26 -14.57 -0.22
CA GLN A 408 -22.88 -15.78 -0.80
C GLN A 408 -22.54 -15.88 -2.30
N LEU A 409 -22.57 -17.08 -2.87
CA LEU A 409 -22.28 -17.27 -4.29
C LEU A 409 -23.23 -16.49 -5.21
N GLN A 410 -24.51 -16.39 -4.84
CA GLN A 410 -25.50 -15.62 -5.59
C GLN A 410 -25.12 -14.13 -5.73
N PHE A 411 -24.44 -13.56 -4.73
CA PHE A 411 -23.99 -12.18 -4.78
C PHE A 411 -22.96 -11.96 -5.89
N PHE A 412 -22.03 -12.90 -6.07
CA PHE A 412 -21.05 -12.84 -7.17
C PHE A 412 -21.71 -12.97 -8.54
N THR A 413 -22.68 -13.90 -8.68
CA THR A 413 -23.46 -14.05 -9.91
C THR A 413 -24.24 -12.78 -10.28
N ASN A 414 -24.77 -12.06 -9.29
CA ASN A 414 -25.48 -10.80 -9.52
C ASN A 414 -24.53 -9.64 -9.87
N LEU A 415 -23.27 -9.72 -9.45
CA LEU A 415 -22.26 -8.69 -9.71
C LEU A 415 -21.58 -8.84 -11.06
N SER A 416 -21.26 -10.07 -11.47
CA SER A 416 -20.56 -10.35 -12.72
C SER A 416 -21.30 -11.42 -13.52
N LEU A 417 -21.76 -11.03 -14.72
CA LEU A 417 -22.46 -11.91 -15.65
C LEU A 417 -21.61 -13.11 -16.11
N ASN A 418 -20.28 -12.98 -16.07
CA ASN A 418 -19.34 -14.02 -16.47
C ASN A 418 -18.88 -14.91 -15.31
N PHE A 419 -19.42 -14.72 -14.10
CA PHE A 419 -18.99 -15.48 -12.93
C PHE A 419 -19.42 -16.96 -13.00
N SER A 420 -18.45 -17.85 -12.80
CA SER A 420 -18.64 -19.29 -12.66
C SER A 420 -18.15 -19.75 -11.29
N ALA A 421 -19.08 -20.21 -10.44
CA ALA A 421 -18.74 -20.76 -9.13
C ALA A 421 -17.84 -22.00 -9.23
N VAL A 422 -17.99 -22.80 -10.30
CA VAL A 422 -17.16 -23.99 -10.56
C VAL A 422 -15.72 -23.60 -10.92
N GLU A 423 -15.53 -22.52 -11.67
CA GLU A 423 -14.20 -21.98 -11.97
C GLU A 423 -13.55 -21.37 -10.71
N ALA A 424 -14.35 -20.76 -9.85
CA ALA A 424 -13.88 -20.09 -8.63
C ALA A 424 -13.49 -21.03 -7.49
N VAL A 425 -13.73 -22.35 -7.60
CA VAL A 425 -13.48 -23.36 -6.54
C VAL A 425 -12.17 -23.16 -5.75
N PRO A 426 -11.01 -22.87 -6.39
CA PRO A 426 -9.75 -22.70 -5.65
C PRO A 426 -9.73 -21.58 -4.59
N VAL A 427 -10.60 -20.57 -4.73
CA VAL A 427 -10.66 -19.39 -3.86
C VAL A 427 -11.95 -19.26 -3.05
N LEU A 428 -12.85 -20.25 -3.14
CA LEU A 428 -14.08 -20.28 -2.35
C LEU A 428 -13.79 -20.66 -0.88
N SER A 429 -14.51 -20.03 0.04
CA SER A 429 -14.55 -20.41 1.45
C SER A 429 -15.26 -21.75 1.65
N LEU A 430 -15.07 -22.40 2.81
CA LEU A 430 -15.77 -23.66 3.15
C LEU A 430 -17.30 -23.51 3.09
N THR A 431 -17.82 -22.36 3.52
CA THR A 431 -19.26 -22.05 3.44
C THR A 431 -19.73 -22.00 1.99
N GLN A 432 -18.98 -21.33 1.11
CA GLN A 432 -19.32 -21.22 -0.31
C GLN A 432 -19.15 -22.54 -1.07
N LEU A 433 -18.16 -23.37 -0.71
CA LEU A 433 -18.09 -24.75 -1.21
C LEU A 433 -19.32 -25.55 -0.80
N GLY A 434 -19.83 -25.32 0.42
CA GLY A 434 -21.09 -25.90 0.89
C GLY A 434 -22.29 -25.42 0.06
N GLU A 435 -22.41 -24.11 -0.18
CA GLU A 435 -23.44 -23.55 -1.05
C GLU A 435 -23.41 -24.19 -2.44
N LEU A 436 -22.23 -24.31 -3.04
CA LEU A 436 -22.04 -24.90 -4.36
C LEU A 436 -22.44 -26.37 -4.43
N VAL A 437 -22.09 -27.16 -3.40
CA VAL A 437 -22.35 -28.60 -3.33
C VAL A 437 -23.82 -28.91 -2.98
N PHE A 438 -24.41 -28.17 -2.04
CA PHE A 438 -25.75 -28.47 -1.49
C PHE A 438 -26.88 -27.68 -2.14
N SER A 439 -26.59 -26.60 -2.87
CA SER A 439 -27.58 -25.82 -3.63
C SER A 439 -27.23 -25.74 -5.13
N PRO A 440 -27.08 -26.88 -5.84
CA PRO A 440 -26.62 -26.88 -7.22
C PRO A 440 -27.65 -26.30 -8.22
N PRO A 441 -27.22 -25.92 -9.43
CA PRO A 441 -28.09 -25.47 -10.52
C PRO A 441 -29.18 -26.52 -10.85
N ALA A 442 -30.25 -26.09 -11.52
CA ALA A 442 -31.44 -26.92 -11.78
C ALA A 442 -31.20 -28.20 -12.59
N ARG A 443 -30.03 -28.39 -13.21
CA ARG A 443 -29.73 -29.49 -14.13
C ARG A 443 -28.84 -30.58 -13.49
N PRO A 444 -29.17 -31.88 -13.64
CA PRO A 444 -28.37 -32.98 -13.08
C PRO A 444 -26.93 -33.06 -13.60
N GLU A 445 -26.68 -32.80 -14.88
CA GLU A 445 -25.35 -32.85 -15.50
C GLU A 445 -24.38 -31.84 -14.89
N ASP A 446 -24.88 -30.68 -14.48
CA ASP A 446 -24.09 -29.67 -13.79
C ASP A 446 -23.68 -30.15 -12.40
N ARG A 447 -24.52 -30.98 -11.76
CA ARG A 447 -24.26 -31.54 -10.42
C ARG A 447 -23.07 -32.47 -10.42
N VAL A 448 -22.97 -33.39 -11.39
CA VAL A 448 -21.82 -34.31 -11.50
C VAL A 448 -20.52 -33.53 -11.73
N ASN A 449 -20.56 -32.51 -12.59
CA ASN A 449 -19.40 -31.65 -12.85
C ASN A 449 -18.99 -30.86 -11.58
N ILE A 450 -19.94 -30.27 -10.86
CA ILE A 450 -19.69 -29.57 -9.60
C ILE A 450 -19.02 -30.48 -8.58
N LEU A 451 -19.61 -31.65 -8.32
CA LEU A 451 -19.08 -32.61 -7.35
C LEU A 451 -17.68 -33.06 -7.73
N THR A 452 -17.46 -33.38 -9.01
CA THR A 452 -16.15 -33.76 -9.53
C THR A 452 -15.13 -32.67 -9.27
N LYS A 453 -15.41 -31.41 -9.65
CA LYS A 453 -14.47 -30.29 -9.50
C LYS A 453 -14.18 -29.94 -8.04
N VAL A 454 -15.20 -29.95 -7.18
CA VAL A 454 -15.03 -29.65 -5.75
C VAL A 454 -14.22 -30.74 -5.06
N PHE A 455 -14.54 -32.02 -5.29
CA PHE A 455 -13.80 -33.11 -4.64
C PHE A 455 -12.40 -33.30 -5.23
N ASP A 456 -12.17 -33.02 -6.51
CA ASP A 456 -10.82 -32.96 -7.08
C ASP A 456 -9.95 -31.91 -6.42
N PHE A 457 -10.53 -30.76 -6.09
CA PHE A 457 -9.82 -29.73 -5.36
C PHE A 457 -9.55 -30.15 -3.91
N LEU A 458 -10.56 -30.66 -3.21
CA LEU A 458 -10.47 -31.03 -1.80
C LEU A 458 -9.57 -32.26 -1.54
N LEU A 459 -9.49 -33.20 -2.49
CA LEU A 459 -8.68 -34.43 -2.36
C LEU A 459 -7.19 -34.20 -2.65
N GLN A 460 -6.80 -33.04 -3.18
CA GLN A 460 -5.39 -32.66 -3.29
C GLN A 460 -4.73 -32.61 -1.92
N ALA A 461 -3.47 -33.07 -1.84
CA ALA A 461 -2.73 -33.15 -0.58
C ALA A 461 -2.69 -31.82 0.19
N SER A 462 -2.56 -30.68 -0.51
CA SER A 462 -2.54 -29.33 0.05
C SER A 462 -3.89 -28.84 0.61
N ASN A 463 -5.01 -29.52 0.29
CA ASN A 463 -6.35 -29.13 0.70
C ASN A 463 -7.03 -30.14 1.64
N ARG A 464 -6.32 -31.18 2.10
CA ARG A 464 -6.89 -32.22 2.97
C ARG A 464 -7.44 -31.66 4.27
N ASP A 465 -6.83 -30.62 4.85
CA ASP A 465 -7.37 -29.95 6.05
C ASP A 465 -8.72 -29.27 5.79
N LYS A 466 -8.90 -28.70 4.59
CA LYS A 466 -10.19 -28.15 4.15
C LYS A 466 -11.22 -29.26 3.98
N LEU A 467 -10.83 -30.40 3.40
CA LEU A 467 -11.70 -31.57 3.27
C LEU A 467 -12.17 -32.07 4.64
N ASN A 468 -11.24 -32.26 5.58
CA ASN A 468 -11.58 -32.65 6.95
C ASN A 468 -12.55 -31.67 7.62
N SER A 469 -12.37 -30.36 7.38
CA SER A 469 -13.28 -29.31 7.87
C SER A 469 -14.64 -29.29 7.14
N PHE A 470 -14.71 -29.86 5.94
CA PHE A 470 -15.92 -29.93 5.11
C PHE A 470 -16.79 -31.16 5.41
N LEU A 471 -16.19 -32.28 5.85
CA LEU A 471 -16.90 -33.53 6.14
C LEU A 471 -18.10 -33.37 7.10
N PRO A 472 -18.03 -32.59 8.20
CA PRO A 472 -19.19 -32.36 9.07
C PRO A 472 -20.35 -31.65 8.35
N ALA A 473 -20.05 -30.73 7.44
CA ALA A 473 -21.06 -30.07 6.62
C ALA A 473 -21.69 -31.06 5.62
N LEU A 474 -20.89 -31.95 5.02
CA LEU A 474 -21.40 -33.03 4.17
C LEU A 474 -22.34 -33.96 4.95
N GLN A 475 -21.98 -34.37 6.16
CA GLN A 475 -22.82 -35.23 6.98
C GLN A 475 -24.18 -34.60 7.34
N THR A 476 -24.19 -33.30 7.63
CA THR A 476 -25.37 -32.61 8.13
C THR A 476 -26.24 -32.00 7.03
N GLN A 477 -25.63 -31.41 6.00
CA GLN A 477 -26.34 -30.70 4.93
C GLN A 477 -26.77 -31.61 3.79
N ALA A 478 -26.04 -32.69 3.49
CA ALA A 478 -26.44 -33.62 2.42
C ALA A 478 -27.85 -34.20 2.65
N ARG A 479 -28.17 -34.52 3.92
CA ARG A 479 -29.52 -34.97 4.32
C ARG A 479 -30.59 -33.92 4.09
N LYS A 480 -30.30 -32.64 4.36
CA LYS A 480 -31.23 -31.53 4.15
C LYS A 480 -31.42 -31.20 2.67
N ALA A 481 -30.38 -31.42 1.86
CA ALA A 481 -30.35 -31.12 0.43
C ALA A 481 -30.78 -32.30 -0.46
N ASN A 482 -31.39 -33.34 0.10
CA ASN A 482 -31.82 -34.55 -0.63
C ASN A 482 -30.72 -35.10 -1.56
N PHE A 483 -29.51 -35.28 -1.04
CA PHE A 483 -28.42 -35.89 -1.78
C PHE A 483 -28.79 -37.32 -2.24
N SER A 484 -28.94 -37.52 -3.56
CA SER A 484 -29.18 -38.84 -4.14
C SER A 484 -27.96 -39.77 -4.03
N CYS A 485 -28.20 -41.08 -4.14
CA CYS A 485 -27.13 -42.09 -4.17
C CYS A 485 -26.12 -41.87 -5.30
N GLU A 486 -26.55 -41.31 -6.44
CA GLU A 486 -25.66 -40.95 -7.56
C GLU A 486 -24.63 -39.88 -7.18
N ASN A 487 -25.02 -38.92 -6.32
CA ASN A 487 -24.10 -37.90 -5.84
C ASN A 487 -23.04 -38.49 -4.91
N TYR A 488 -23.47 -39.36 -3.99
CA TYR A 488 -22.53 -40.08 -3.12
C TYR A 488 -21.58 -40.95 -3.95
N LYS A 489 -22.11 -41.67 -4.95
CA LYS A 489 -21.30 -42.45 -5.88
C LYS A 489 -20.25 -41.59 -6.59
N THR A 490 -20.63 -40.42 -7.10
CA THR A 490 -19.69 -39.48 -7.72
C THR A 490 -18.56 -39.10 -6.77
N ILE A 491 -18.86 -38.83 -5.49
CA ILE A 491 -17.86 -38.52 -4.46
C ILE A 491 -16.93 -39.70 -4.22
N PHE A 492 -17.47 -40.92 -4.04
CA PHE A 492 -16.67 -42.13 -3.85
C PHE A 492 -15.77 -42.43 -5.05
N ASP A 493 -16.28 -42.28 -6.28
CA ASP A 493 -15.49 -42.44 -7.50
C ASP A 493 -14.30 -41.48 -7.51
N ARG A 494 -14.45 -40.22 -7.07
CA ARG A 494 -13.33 -39.27 -6.96
C ARG A 494 -12.31 -39.68 -5.90
N VAL A 495 -12.77 -40.19 -4.76
CA VAL A 495 -11.88 -40.69 -3.68
C VAL A 495 -11.07 -41.89 -4.16
N ASP A 496 -11.71 -42.85 -4.83
CA ASP A 496 -11.04 -44.04 -5.36
C ASP A 496 -10.02 -43.66 -6.46
N GLN A 497 -10.33 -42.67 -7.31
CA GLN A 497 -9.37 -42.10 -8.28
C GLN A 497 -8.20 -41.37 -7.61
N ALA A 498 -8.44 -40.69 -6.50
CA ALA A 498 -7.36 -40.06 -5.72
C ALA A 498 -6.46 -41.12 -5.06
N LEU A 499 -7.03 -42.20 -4.52
CA LEU A 499 -6.27 -43.32 -3.95
C LEU A 499 -5.36 -43.99 -4.99
N LEU A 500 -5.83 -44.13 -6.23
CA LEU A 500 -5.06 -44.65 -7.37
C LEU A 500 -3.81 -43.83 -7.71
N SER A 501 -3.84 -42.53 -7.45
CA SER A 501 -2.82 -41.58 -7.90
C SER A 501 -1.74 -41.31 -6.85
N VAL A 502 -1.87 -41.87 -5.65
CA VAL A 502 -1.12 -41.47 -4.46
C VAL A 502 -0.11 -42.55 -4.06
N SER A 503 1.08 -42.14 -3.63
CA SER A 503 2.12 -43.05 -3.16
C SER A 503 1.67 -43.80 -1.90
N PRO A 504 2.12 -45.06 -1.67
CA PRO A 504 1.67 -45.89 -0.54
C PRO A 504 1.77 -45.23 0.84
N ASN A 505 2.74 -44.34 1.04
CA ASN A 505 2.97 -43.60 2.28
C ASN A 505 1.96 -42.45 2.53
N GLN A 506 1.12 -42.11 1.55
CA GLN A 506 0.12 -41.04 1.61
C GLN A 506 -1.32 -41.58 1.56
N THR A 507 -1.46 -42.91 1.48
CA THR A 507 -2.72 -43.63 1.33
C THR A 507 -3.52 -43.65 2.64
N GLU A 508 -2.86 -43.72 3.80
CA GLU A 508 -3.52 -43.83 5.12
C GLU A 508 -4.51 -42.69 5.41
N ALA A 509 -4.10 -41.45 5.13
CA ALA A 509 -4.97 -40.28 5.31
C ALA A 509 -6.22 -40.34 4.40
N LEU A 510 -6.05 -40.78 3.15
CA LEU A 510 -7.17 -40.91 2.20
C LEU A 510 -8.09 -42.09 2.55
N LEU A 511 -7.54 -43.19 3.06
CA LEU A 511 -8.33 -44.31 3.58
C LEU A 511 -9.19 -43.87 4.76
N THR A 512 -8.62 -43.10 5.70
CA THR A 512 -9.37 -42.54 6.84
C THR A 512 -10.51 -41.62 6.37
N ILE A 513 -10.26 -40.79 5.34
CA ILE A 513 -11.27 -39.93 4.72
C ILE A 513 -12.35 -40.78 4.05
N ARG A 514 -11.97 -41.81 3.30
CA ARG A 514 -12.89 -42.74 2.63
C ARG A 514 -13.80 -43.43 3.64
N ASP A 515 -13.24 -43.96 4.73
CA ASP A 515 -13.99 -44.63 5.79
C ASP A 515 -14.97 -43.65 6.46
N SER A 516 -14.54 -42.41 6.70
CA SER A 516 -15.42 -41.35 7.23
C SER A 516 -16.57 -41.05 6.27
N LEU A 517 -16.29 -40.92 4.97
CA LEU A 517 -17.30 -40.67 3.93
C LEU A 517 -18.31 -41.83 3.81
N MET A 518 -17.86 -43.08 3.99
CA MET A 518 -18.75 -44.26 3.94
C MET A 518 -19.82 -44.27 5.03
N THR A 519 -19.63 -43.52 6.13
CA THR A 519 -20.64 -43.42 7.22
C THR A 519 -21.74 -42.39 6.96
N ILE A 520 -21.63 -41.58 5.90
CA ILE A 520 -22.53 -40.45 5.64
C ILE A 520 -23.82 -40.86 4.88
N PRO A 521 -23.75 -41.60 3.75
CA PRO A 521 -24.92 -41.96 2.95
C PRO A 521 -25.92 -42.83 3.73
N PRO A 522 -27.22 -42.79 3.38
CA PRO A 522 -28.16 -43.82 3.78
C PRO A 522 -27.69 -45.22 3.34
N ASP A 523 -28.02 -46.27 4.11
CA ASP A 523 -27.61 -47.65 3.83
C ASP A 523 -27.98 -48.10 2.40
N GLU A 524 -29.11 -47.64 1.87
CA GLU A 524 -29.59 -47.93 0.50
C GLU A 524 -28.66 -47.41 -0.60
N CYS A 525 -27.84 -46.40 -0.32
CA CYS A 525 -26.85 -45.87 -1.27
C CYS A 525 -25.54 -46.66 -1.26
N ILE A 526 -25.33 -47.52 -0.26
CA ILE A 526 -24.12 -48.31 -0.11
C ILE A 526 -24.37 -49.67 -0.78
N GLN A 527 -23.93 -49.81 -2.04
CA GLN A 527 -23.96 -51.11 -2.71
C GLN A 527 -22.95 -52.05 -2.04
N ARG A 528 -23.44 -52.89 -1.12
CA ARG A 528 -22.67 -54.00 -0.57
C ARG A 528 -22.52 -55.06 -1.66
N SER A 529 -21.53 -54.90 -2.51
CA SER A 529 -21.07 -55.97 -3.39
C SER A 529 -20.68 -57.17 -2.51
N SER A 530 -21.17 -58.36 -2.86
CA SER A 530 -20.71 -59.63 -2.26
C SER A 530 -19.27 -59.97 -2.63
N GLN A 531 -18.69 -59.24 -3.59
CA GLN A 531 -17.30 -59.34 -3.99
C GLN A 531 -16.53 -58.16 -3.37
N CYS A 532 -15.47 -58.45 -2.62
CA CYS A 532 -14.54 -57.44 -2.12
C CYS A 532 -14.03 -56.59 -3.29
N THR A 533 -14.29 -55.28 -3.25
CA THR A 533 -13.74 -54.35 -4.23
C THR A 533 -12.22 -54.41 -4.10
N VAL A 534 -11.53 -54.78 -5.18
CA VAL A 534 -10.06 -54.83 -5.19
C VAL A 534 -9.56 -53.41 -4.99
N THR A 535 -8.94 -53.13 -3.84
CA THR A 535 -8.22 -51.87 -3.63
C THR A 535 -7.12 -51.82 -4.68
N PRO A 536 -7.13 -50.85 -5.60
CA PRO A 536 -6.19 -50.85 -6.69
C PRO A 536 -4.85 -50.33 -6.18
N VAL A 537 -4.07 -51.23 -5.61
CA VAL A 537 -2.69 -50.98 -5.21
C VAL A 537 -1.83 -51.34 -6.42
N ASN A 538 -0.92 -50.46 -6.81
CA ASN A 538 0.08 -50.81 -7.81
C ASN A 538 1.08 -51.78 -7.17
N GLU A 539 0.75 -53.07 -7.20
CA GLU A 539 1.51 -54.16 -6.58
C GLU A 539 2.99 -54.11 -6.99
N THR A 540 3.28 -53.79 -8.25
CA THR A 540 4.64 -53.64 -8.77
C THR A 540 5.43 -52.57 -8.02
N VAL A 541 4.82 -51.41 -7.75
CA VAL A 541 5.45 -50.31 -7.00
C VAL A 541 5.53 -50.64 -5.52
N LEU A 542 4.47 -51.24 -4.96
CA LEU A 542 4.41 -51.60 -3.54
C LEU A 542 5.48 -52.65 -3.18
N CYS A 543 5.66 -53.66 -4.04
CA CYS A 543 6.51 -54.81 -3.80
C CYS A 543 7.91 -54.73 -4.43
N ALA A 544 8.25 -53.64 -5.15
CA ALA A 544 9.52 -53.51 -5.88
C ALA A 544 10.77 -53.79 -5.03
N ASN A 545 10.72 -53.46 -3.73
CA ASN A 545 11.85 -53.57 -2.80
C ASN A 545 11.58 -54.54 -1.63
N VAL A 546 10.60 -55.43 -1.74
CA VAL A 546 10.18 -56.33 -0.65
C VAL A 546 10.67 -57.76 -0.93
N ASN A 547 11.52 -58.30 -0.04
CA ASN A 547 12.03 -59.66 -0.17
C ASN A 547 11.18 -60.66 0.63
N SER A 548 10.19 -61.26 -0.01
CA SER A 548 9.26 -62.22 0.62
C SER A 548 9.75 -63.68 0.59
N SER A 549 11.01 -63.93 0.20
CA SER A 549 11.54 -65.30 0.01
C SER A 549 11.58 -66.10 1.31
N ALA A 550 11.91 -65.47 2.44
CA ALA A 550 11.93 -66.09 3.76
C ALA A 550 10.53 -66.54 4.20
N VAL A 551 9.49 -65.73 3.94
CA VAL A 551 8.10 -66.09 4.22
C VAL A 551 7.69 -67.32 3.41
N GLY A 552 8.07 -67.37 2.13
CA GLY A 552 7.79 -68.49 1.24
C GLY A 552 8.46 -69.79 1.71
N GLN A 553 9.68 -69.72 2.24
CA GLN A 553 10.38 -70.89 2.80
C GLN A 553 9.69 -71.43 4.06
N VAL A 554 9.19 -70.54 4.91
CA VAL A 554 8.44 -70.91 6.13
C VAL A 554 7.09 -71.53 5.77
N LEU A 555 6.34 -70.93 4.84
CA LEU A 555 5.01 -71.40 4.41
C LEU A 555 5.07 -72.70 3.60
N ASN A 556 6.10 -72.90 2.76
CA ASN A 556 6.27 -74.11 1.95
C ASN A 556 6.86 -75.30 2.72
N GLY A 557 7.00 -75.19 4.05
CA GLY A 557 7.53 -76.27 4.89
C GLY A 557 8.99 -76.62 4.62
N VAL A 558 9.73 -75.76 3.91
CA VAL A 558 11.15 -75.95 3.58
C VAL A 558 12.04 -75.64 4.80
N ALA A 559 11.54 -74.83 5.73
CA ALA A 559 12.12 -74.66 7.06
C ALA A 559 11.80 -75.87 7.96
N GLN A 560 12.29 -77.05 7.57
CA GLN A 560 12.30 -78.24 8.41
C GLN A 560 13.35 -78.06 9.51
N ASN A 561 12.91 -77.49 10.63
CA ASN A 561 13.45 -77.58 11.99
C ASN A 561 13.25 -76.25 12.71
N THR A 562 12.69 -76.31 13.92
CA THR A 562 12.45 -75.22 14.90
C THR A 562 11.14 -74.42 14.75
N THR A 563 10.18 -74.72 15.66
CA THR A 563 9.11 -73.82 16.14
C THR A 563 8.37 -73.00 15.07
N SER A 564 7.65 -73.68 14.19
CA SER A 564 6.98 -73.16 13.00
C SER A 564 5.85 -72.14 13.25
N SER A 565 5.32 -72.03 14.47
CA SER A 565 4.28 -71.05 14.81
C SER A 565 4.83 -69.71 15.29
N LEU A 566 6.04 -69.68 15.88
CA LEU A 566 6.63 -68.43 16.40
C LEU A 566 7.31 -67.59 15.32
N ASN A 567 7.76 -68.22 14.23
CA ASN A 567 8.48 -67.53 13.15
C ASN A 567 7.55 -66.77 12.19
N LEU A 568 6.27 -67.12 12.11
CA LEU A 568 5.31 -66.42 11.23
C LEU A 568 5.05 -64.98 11.70
N CYS A 569 5.13 -64.73 13.01
CA CYS A 569 4.94 -63.39 13.58
C CYS A 569 6.16 -62.47 13.40
N ASN A 570 7.28 -62.98 12.88
CA ASN A 570 8.50 -62.18 12.65
C ASN A 570 8.50 -61.46 11.29
N PHE A 571 7.52 -61.75 10.42
CA PHE A 571 7.40 -61.11 9.12
C PHE A 571 6.42 -59.95 9.17
N THR A 572 6.73 -58.90 8.43
CA THR A 572 5.85 -57.75 8.23
C THR A 572 4.66 -58.13 7.35
N VAL A 573 3.55 -57.42 7.52
CA VAL A 573 2.35 -57.57 6.66
C VAL A 573 2.71 -57.39 5.18
N LEU A 574 3.68 -56.53 4.88
CA LEU A 574 4.15 -56.26 3.52
C LEU A 574 4.91 -57.45 2.92
N GLU A 575 5.73 -58.15 3.69
CA GLU A 575 6.40 -59.39 3.25
C GLU A 575 5.40 -60.52 2.99
N PHE A 576 4.34 -60.62 3.79
CA PHE A 576 3.23 -61.54 3.51
C PHE A 576 2.48 -61.15 2.24
N ALA A 577 2.15 -59.87 2.07
CA ALA A 577 1.38 -59.38 0.93
C ALA A 577 2.14 -59.50 -0.40
N CYS A 578 3.47 -59.33 -0.38
CA CYS A 578 4.33 -59.41 -1.56
C CYS A 578 4.82 -60.83 -1.87
N LEU A 579 4.15 -61.88 -1.39
CA LEU A 579 4.45 -63.27 -1.73
C LEU A 579 3.96 -63.60 -3.16
N PRO A 580 4.81 -64.18 -4.03
CA PRO A 580 4.42 -64.52 -5.40
C PRO A 580 3.24 -65.51 -5.51
N THR A 581 2.95 -66.25 -4.45
CA THR A 581 1.93 -67.32 -4.40
C THR A 581 0.53 -66.80 -4.10
N PHE A 582 0.36 -65.63 -3.48
CA PHE A 582 -0.98 -65.07 -3.19
C PHE A 582 -1.62 -64.34 -4.37
N GLY A 583 -0.84 -63.88 -5.36
CA GLY A 583 -1.35 -63.17 -6.54
C GLY A 583 -2.06 -64.02 -7.60
N LYS A 584 -2.26 -65.33 -7.37
CA LYS A 584 -2.86 -66.26 -8.37
C LYS A 584 -4.00 -67.15 -7.86
N SER A 585 -4.37 -67.07 -6.59
CA SER A 585 -5.46 -67.89 -6.04
C SER A 585 -6.77 -67.12 -6.05
N THR A 586 -7.67 -67.48 -6.96
CA THR A 586 -9.11 -67.18 -6.86
C THR A 586 -9.63 -67.68 -5.52
N PHE A 587 -9.98 -66.77 -4.62
CA PHE A 587 -10.83 -67.10 -3.47
C PHE A 587 -12.23 -67.46 -4.01
N SER A 588 -12.44 -68.76 -4.20
CA SER A 588 -13.78 -69.34 -4.30
C SER A 588 -14.40 -69.29 -2.91
N SER A 589 -15.35 -68.38 -2.70
CA SER A 589 -16.21 -68.35 -1.51
C SER A 589 -17.01 -69.65 -1.40
N ALA A 590 -16.92 -70.31 -0.25
CA ALA A 590 -17.99 -71.13 0.29
C ALA A 590 -19.02 -70.24 0.99
#